data_AF-U2J693-F1
#
_entry.id   AF-U2J693-F1
#
_cell.length_a   1.000
_cell.length_b   1.000
_cell.length_c   1.000
_cell.angle_alpha   90.00
_cell.angle_beta   90.00
_cell.angle_gamma   90.00
#
_symmetry.space_group_name_H-M   'P 1'
#
loop_
_entity.id
_entity.type
_entity.pdbx_description
1 polymer ?
#
loop_
_entity_poly.entity_id
_entity_poly.type
_entity_poly.pdbx_seq_one_letter_code
_entity_poly.pdbx_strand_id
1 'polypeptide(L)'
;MLQRDYFIRLIEEFNAAISRFLTKKDDDLKRDNDLKDLYRQYVGEYDDLRNLSVDELLKYAKEQWNEAERIDKINMVAELLHAEASYKGQPLRQILQEKAYALFDYVEANGSTFSIDRHQKMEAMRQELDNILSQG
;
A
#
# COMPACT_ATOMS: atom_id res chain seq x y z
N MET A 1 -24.96 -11.96 -1.60
CA MET A 1 -25.04 -10.48 -1.56
C MET A 1 -24.38 -9.88 -0.32
N LEU A 2 -24.45 -10.47 0.89
CA LEU A 2 -23.91 -9.84 2.12
C LEU A 2 -22.38 -9.67 2.21
N GLN A 3 -21.58 -10.62 1.72
CA GLN A 3 -20.11 -10.56 1.90
C GLN A 3 -19.44 -9.47 1.05
N ARG A 4 -19.92 -9.26 -0.18
CA ARG A 4 -19.36 -8.24 -1.08
C ARG A 4 -19.64 -6.83 -0.57
N ASP A 5 -20.84 -6.60 -0.05
CA ASP A 5 -21.22 -5.31 0.53
C ASP A 5 -20.42 -5.00 1.79
N TYR A 6 -20.08 -6.02 2.59
CA TYR A 6 -19.19 -5.87 3.74
C TYR A 6 -17.77 -5.47 3.31
N PHE A 7 -17.22 -6.13 2.29
CA PHE A 7 -15.87 -5.85 1.83
C PHE A 7 -15.74 -4.45 1.20
N ILE A 8 -16.75 -4.00 0.46
CA ILE A 8 -16.78 -2.61 -0.05
C ILE A 8 -16.70 -1.60 1.09
N ARG A 9 -17.46 -1.80 2.18
CA ARG A 9 -17.37 -0.94 3.37
C ARG A 9 -15.98 -1.00 4.01
N LEU A 10 -15.35 -2.17 4.07
CA LEU A 10 -14.00 -2.30 4.59
C LEU A 10 -13.00 -1.45 3.79
N ILE A 11 -13.13 -1.41 2.47
CA ILE A 11 -12.30 -0.55 1.60
C ILE A 11 -12.57 0.93 1.88
N GLU A 12 -13.83 1.33 2.04
CA GLU A 12 -14.20 2.72 2.38
C GLU A 12 -13.62 3.14 3.73
N GLU A 13 -13.74 2.27 4.74
CA GLU A 13 -13.17 2.49 6.08
C GLU A 13 -11.64 2.61 6.03
N PHE A 14 -10.98 1.74 5.26
CA PHE A 14 -9.54 1.80 5.03
C PHE A 14 -9.11 3.12 4.40
N ASN A 15 -9.77 3.53 3.31
CA ASN A 15 -9.45 4.78 2.61
C ASN A 15 -9.60 5.98 3.55
N ALA A 16 -10.66 6.00 4.36
CA ALA A 16 -10.86 7.03 5.37
C ALA A 16 -9.77 6.97 6.48
N ALA A 17 -9.34 5.78 6.90
CA ALA A 17 -8.30 5.60 7.89
C ALA A 17 -6.92 6.06 7.39
N ILE A 18 -6.54 5.72 6.15
CA ILE A 18 -5.32 6.18 5.51
C ILE A 18 -5.33 7.69 5.29
N SER A 19 -6.43 8.25 4.80
CA SER A 19 -6.57 9.70 4.64
C SER A 19 -6.35 10.43 5.97
N ARG A 20 -6.97 9.94 7.06
CA ARG A 20 -6.72 10.47 8.41
C ARG A 20 -5.26 10.33 8.81
N PHE A 21 -4.66 9.16 8.64
CA PHE A 21 -3.25 8.91 8.96
C PHE A 21 -2.31 9.92 8.29
N LEU A 22 -2.50 10.18 6.99
CA LEU A 22 -1.67 11.10 6.21
C LEU A 22 -1.80 12.57 6.62
N THR A 23 -2.95 12.96 7.19
CA THR A 23 -3.21 14.35 7.62
C THR A 23 -2.70 14.68 9.03
N LYS A 24 -2.46 13.67 9.87
CA LYS A 24 -1.99 13.88 11.24
C LYS A 24 -0.54 14.34 11.25
N LYS A 25 -0.21 15.23 12.18
CA LYS A 25 1.16 15.65 12.49
C LYS A 25 1.59 15.01 13.80
N ASP A 26 1.99 13.76 13.70
CA ASP A 26 2.50 12.96 14.81
C ASP A 26 4.02 12.73 14.65
N ASP A 27 4.71 12.41 15.74
CA ASP A 27 6.11 11.96 15.68
C ASP A 27 6.24 10.57 15.02
N ASP A 28 7.44 10.23 14.58
CA ASP A 28 7.71 9.00 13.83
C ASP A 28 7.35 7.72 14.60
N LEU A 29 7.56 7.68 15.92
CA LEU A 29 7.25 6.50 16.74
C LEU A 29 5.74 6.27 16.79
N LYS A 30 4.97 7.36 16.94
CA LYS A 30 3.51 7.28 16.89
C LYS A 30 3.03 6.87 15.49
N ARG A 31 3.60 7.43 14.43
CA ARG A 31 3.25 7.05 13.05
C ARG A 31 3.52 5.58 12.76
N ASP A 32 4.64 5.04 13.25
CA ASP A 32 4.97 3.63 13.09
C ASP A 32 3.98 2.70 13.79
N ASN A 33 3.53 3.06 14.99
CA ASN A 33 2.52 2.28 15.71
C ASN A 33 1.15 2.35 15.03
N ASP A 34 0.69 3.57 14.71
CA ASP A 34 -0.58 3.79 14.00
C ASP A 34 -0.58 3.02 12.65
N LEU A 35 0.54 3.01 11.92
CA LEU A 35 0.66 2.27 10.65
C LEU A 35 0.58 0.76 10.85
N LYS A 36 1.30 0.20 11.85
CA LYS A 36 1.23 -1.23 12.19
C LYS A 36 -0.19 -1.68 12.50
N ASP A 37 -0.96 -0.85 13.18
CA ASP A 37 -2.35 -1.14 13.49
C ASP A 37 -3.23 -1.14 12.22
N LEU A 38 -2.98 -0.24 11.26
CA LEU A 38 -3.67 -0.27 9.97
C LEU A 38 -3.35 -1.55 9.18
N TYR A 39 -2.11 -2.02 9.19
CA TYR A 39 -1.77 -3.31 8.59
C TYR A 39 -2.62 -4.44 9.19
N ARG A 40 -2.56 -4.60 10.52
CA ARG A 40 -3.26 -5.68 11.24
C ARG A 40 -4.77 -5.62 11.03
N GLN A 41 -5.35 -4.42 11.02
CA GLN A 41 -6.79 -4.24 10.88
C GLN A 41 -7.30 -4.64 9.49
N TYR A 42 -6.51 -4.42 8.44
CA TYR A 42 -7.04 -4.42 7.08
C TYR A 42 -6.44 -5.47 6.15
N VAL A 43 -5.16 -5.84 6.32
CA VAL A 43 -4.43 -6.67 5.34
C VAL A 43 -3.66 -7.83 5.98
N GLY A 44 -3.22 -7.72 7.24
CA GLY A 44 -2.52 -8.78 7.96
C GLY A 44 -1.33 -8.26 8.76
N GLU A 45 -0.44 -9.16 9.17
CA GLU A 45 0.70 -8.81 10.01
C GLU A 45 1.69 -7.88 9.29
N TYR A 46 2.03 -6.78 9.96
CA TYR A 46 2.94 -5.76 9.43
C TYR A 46 4.30 -6.36 9.09
N ASP A 47 4.92 -7.09 10.04
CA ASP A 47 6.29 -7.58 9.88
C ASP A 47 6.46 -8.55 8.70
N ASP A 48 5.38 -9.26 8.31
CA ASP A 48 5.39 -10.10 7.12
C ASP A 48 5.20 -9.23 5.86
N LEU A 49 4.04 -8.60 5.72
CA LEU A 49 3.66 -7.90 4.48
C LEU A 49 4.62 -6.75 4.12
N ARG A 50 5.20 -6.11 5.13
CA ARG A 50 6.18 -5.05 4.95
C ARG A 50 7.51 -5.58 4.39
N ASN A 51 7.94 -6.77 4.81
CA ASN A 51 9.28 -7.28 4.54
C ASN A 51 9.34 -8.33 3.41
N LEU A 52 8.23 -8.97 3.06
CA LEU A 52 8.17 -9.86 1.88
C LEU A 52 8.60 -9.11 0.61
N SER A 53 9.29 -9.77 -0.32
CA SER A 53 9.44 -9.24 -1.68
C SER A 53 8.09 -9.12 -2.37
N VAL A 54 8.04 -8.45 -3.53
CA VAL A 54 6.81 -8.34 -4.33
C VAL A 54 6.27 -9.73 -4.68
N ASP A 55 7.12 -10.61 -5.20
CA ASP A 55 6.73 -11.97 -5.59
C ASP A 55 6.21 -12.80 -4.41
N GLU A 56 6.88 -12.71 -3.26
CA GLU A 56 6.45 -13.40 -2.05
C GLU A 56 5.13 -12.84 -1.51
N LEU A 57 4.90 -11.53 -1.59
CA LEU A 57 3.63 -10.92 -1.20
C LEU A 57 2.51 -11.36 -2.15
N LEU A 58 2.74 -11.42 -3.46
CA LEU A 58 1.74 -11.91 -4.42
C LEU A 58 1.42 -13.38 -4.19
N LYS A 59 2.43 -14.21 -3.85
CA LYS A 59 2.24 -15.60 -3.45
C LYS A 59 1.43 -15.70 -2.16
N TYR A 60 1.80 -14.95 -1.13
CA TYR A 60 1.07 -14.87 0.14
C TYR A 60 -0.39 -14.47 -0.10
N ALA A 61 -0.64 -13.42 -0.89
CA ALA A 61 -1.97 -12.95 -1.24
C ALA A 61 -2.80 -14.03 -1.95
N LYS A 62 -2.16 -14.86 -2.77
CA LYS A 62 -2.80 -16.00 -3.44
C LYS A 62 -3.21 -17.11 -2.47
N GLU A 63 -2.37 -17.39 -1.48
CA GLU A 63 -2.56 -18.47 -0.52
C GLU A 63 -3.49 -18.08 0.64
N GLN A 64 -3.44 -16.82 1.09
CA GLN A 64 -4.07 -16.36 2.33
C GLN A 64 -5.35 -15.54 2.10
N TRP A 65 -5.50 -14.87 0.96
CA TRP A 65 -6.66 -14.00 0.71
C TRP A 65 -7.63 -14.59 -0.30
N ASN A 66 -8.92 -14.35 -0.02
CA ASN A 66 -10.02 -14.63 -0.91
C ASN A 66 -9.79 -13.98 -2.28
N GLU A 67 -10.01 -14.74 -3.35
CA GLU A 67 -9.81 -14.28 -4.73
C GLU A 67 -10.58 -13.00 -5.04
N ALA A 68 -11.81 -12.88 -4.57
CA ALA A 68 -12.67 -11.72 -4.80
C ALA A 68 -12.20 -10.43 -4.11
N GLU A 69 -11.31 -10.55 -3.13
CA GLU A 69 -10.82 -9.43 -2.30
C GLU A 69 -9.33 -9.12 -2.56
N ARG A 70 -8.65 -10.04 -3.27
CA ARG A 70 -7.19 -10.09 -3.33
C ARG A 70 -6.60 -8.83 -3.95
N ILE A 71 -7.13 -8.39 -5.09
CA ILE A 71 -6.60 -7.23 -5.80
C ILE A 71 -6.78 -5.96 -4.95
N ASP A 72 -7.93 -5.79 -4.31
CA ASP A 72 -8.17 -4.65 -3.41
C ASP A 72 -7.25 -4.68 -2.19
N LYS A 73 -7.01 -5.86 -1.59
CA LYS A 73 -6.04 -5.99 -0.48
C LYS A 73 -4.61 -5.70 -0.92
N ILE A 74 -4.20 -6.11 -2.13
CA ILE A 74 -2.90 -5.74 -2.68
C ILE A 74 -2.80 -4.22 -2.85
N ASN A 75 -3.85 -3.58 -3.36
CA ASN A 75 -3.92 -2.11 -3.45
C ASN A 75 -3.79 -1.47 -2.06
N MET A 76 -4.46 -2.00 -1.05
CA MET A 76 -4.38 -1.50 0.33
C MET A 76 -2.95 -1.64 0.91
N VAL A 77 -2.23 -2.74 0.60
CA VAL A 77 -0.81 -2.84 1.00
C VAL A 77 0.06 -1.82 0.26
N ALA A 78 -0.18 -1.58 -1.03
CA ALA A 78 0.55 -0.57 -1.80
C ALA A 78 0.35 0.85 -1.21
N GLU A 79 -0.88 1.18 -0.82
CA GLU A 79 -1.22 2.43 -0.12
C GLU A 79 -0.48 2.56 1.21
N LEU A 80 -0.43 1.49 2.02
CA LEU A 80 0.27 1.48 3.29
C LEU A 80 1.79 1.67 3.14
N LEU A 81 2.41 0.98 2.16
CA LEU A 81 3.83 1.12 1.86
C LEU A 81 4.16 2.55 1.39
N HIS A 82 3.32 3.11 0.52
CA HIS A 82 3.47 4.49 0.06
C HIS A 82 3.30 5.50 1.21
N ALA A 83 2.32 5.27 2.08
CA ALA A 83 2.11 6.10 3.27
C ALA A 83 3.33 6.06 4.20
N GLU A 84 3.96 4.90 4.39
CA GLU A 84 5.21 4.78 5.15
C GLU A 84 6.37 5.54 4.50
N ALA A 85 6.54 5.37 3.19
CA ALA A 85 7.58 6.06 2.43
C ALA A 85 7.50 7.59 2.56
N SER A 86 6.28 8.14 2.73
CA SER A 86 6.05 9.59 2.82
C SER A 86 6.76 10.26 4.00
N TYR A 87 7.10 9.52 5.05
CA TYR A 87 7.73 10.06 6.26
C TYR A 87 9.04 9.37 6.66
N LYS A 88 9.43 8.29 5.99
CA LYS A 88 10.75 7.70 6.18
C LYS A 88 11.82 8.43 5.36
N GLY A 89 13.05 8.39 5.86
CA GLY A 89 14.24 8.89 5.16
C GLY A 89 14.83 7.86 4.20
N GLN A 90 15.81 8.29 3.40
CA GLN A 90 16.60 7.38 2.57
C GLN A 90 17.53 6.50 3.43
N PRO A 91 17.83 5.25 3.00
CA PRO A 91 17.41 4.60 1.75
C PRO A 91 16.04 3.90 1.84
N LEU A 92 15.44 3.86 3.03
CA LEU A 92 14.22 3.08 3.26
C LEU A 92 13.03 3.62 2.45
N ARG A 93 12.93 4.93 2.31
CA ARG A 93 11.93 5.59 1.46
C ARG A 93 11.94 5.03 0.03
N GLN A 94 13.10 4.94 -0.61
CA GLN A 94 13.21 4.41 -1.97
C GLN A 94 12.72 2.96 -2.05
N ILE A 95 13.18 2.08 -1.16
CA ILE A 95 12.79 0.67 -1.12
C ILE A 95 11.27 0.52 -1.01
N LEU A 96 10.64 1.36 -0.18
CA LEU A 96 9.20 1.38 -0.01
C LEU A 96 8.45 1.88 -1.25
N GLN A 97 8.94 2.95 -1.89
CA GLN A 97 8.35 3.47 -3.12
C GLN A 97 8.44 2.47 -4.27
N GLU A 98 9.58 1.81 -4.45
CA GLU A 98 9.77 0.78 -5.50
C GLU A 98 8.78 -0.38 -5.31
N LYS A 99 8.63 -0.86 -4.07
CA LYS A 99 7.68 -1.93 -3.75
C LYS A 99 6.23 -1.47 -3.91
N ALA A 100 5.87 -0.27 -3.44
CA ALA A 100 4.53 0.28 -3.62
C ALA A 100 4.17 0.44 -5.10
N TYR A 101 5.09 0.97 -5.91
CA TYR A 101 4.91 1.12 -7.35
C TYR A 101 4.65 -0.23 -8.02
N ALA A 102 5.46 -1.25 -7.73
CA ALA A 102 5.28 -2.58 -8.32
C ALA A 102 3.94 -3.22 -7.97
N LEU A 103 3.44 -3.02 -6.74
CA LEU A 103 2.11 -3.50 -6.35
C LEU A 103 0.99 -2.69 -7.00
N PHE A 104 1.13 -1.38 -7.15
CA PHE A 104 0.16 -0.57 -7.89
C PHE A 104 0.11 -0.96 -9.37
N ASP A 105 1.25 -1.23 -10.01
CA ASP A 105 1.34 -1.72 -11.39
C ASP A 105 0.64 -3.07 -11.54
N TYR A 106 0.85 -3.99 -10.59
CA TYR A 106 0.12 -5.25 -10.54
C TYR A 106 -1.40 -5.04 -10.42
N VAL A 107 -1.84 -4.09 -9.58
CA VAL A 107 -3.27 -3.76 -9.41
C VAL A 107 -3.85 -3.15 -10.68
N GLU A 108 -3.13 -2.29 -11.39
CA GLU A 108 -3.57 -1.76 -12.69
C GLU A 108 -3.73 -2.86 -13.73
N ALA A 109 -2.77 -3.79 -13.79
CA ALA A 109 -2.79 -4.88 -14.76
C ALA A 109 -3.85 -5.96 -14.48
N ASN A 110 -4.27 -6.13 -13.23
CA ASN A 110 -5.16 -7.24 -12.80
C ASN A 110 -6.48 -6.77 -12.19
N GLY A 111 -6.65 -5.47 -11.95
CA GLY A 111 -7.84 -4.87 -11.39
C GLY A 111 -8.92 -4.60 -12.43
N SER A 112 -10.16 -4.44 -11.95
CA SER A 112 -11.31 -4.08 -12.78
C SER A 112 -11.74 -2.62 -12.63
N THR A 113 -11.09 -1.87 -11.73
CA THR A 113 -11.44 -0.48 -11.40
C THR A 113 -10.26 0.45 -11.68
N PHE A 114 -10.47 1.35 -12.64
CA PHE A 114 -9.54 2.42 -12.95
C PHE A 114 -9.52 3.47 -11.83
N SER A 115 -8.33 3.94 -11.43
CA SER A 115 -8.15 4.96 -10.39
C SER A 115 -7.21 6.07 -10.83
N ILE A 116 -7.75 7.27 -11.02
CA ILE A 116 -6.95 8.47 -11.36
C ILE A 116 -5.92 8.76 -10.26
N ASP A 117 -6.31 8.64 -9.00
CA ASP A 117 -5.44 8.87 -7.84
C ASP A 117 -4.24 7.92 -7.83
N ARG A 118 -4.47 6.64 -8.14
CA ARG A 118 -3.39 5.64 -8.23
C ARG A 118 -2.42 5.97 -9.36
N HIS A 119 -2.92 6.34 -10.54
CA HIS A 119 -2.07 6.78 -11.64
C HIS A 119 -1.22 7.99 -11.27
N GLN A 120 -1.80 8.99 -10.60
CA GLN A 120 -1.06 10.17 -10.14
C GLN A 120 0.05 9.80 -9.14
N LYS A 121 -0.24 8.89 -8.20
CA LYS A 121 0.77 8.36 -7.27
C LYS A 121 1.89 7.63 -8.01
N MET A 122 1.56 6.76 -8.96
CA MET A 122 2.54 6.03 -9.75
C MET A 122 3.43 6.95 -10.59
N GLU A 123 2.87 7.99 -11.22
CA GLU A 123 3.64 8.99 -11.95
C GLU A 123 4.61 9.75 -11.03
N ALA A 124 4.15 10.16 -9.85
CA ALA A 124 4.99 10.84 -8.86
C ALA A 124 6.12 9.94 -8.35
N MET A 125 5.83 8.66 -8.05
CA MET A 125 6.86 7.68 -7.67
C MET A 125 7.89 7.48 -8.77
N ARG A 126 7.45 7.34 -10.02
CA ARG A 126 8.35 7.16 -11.16
C ARG A 126 9.30 8.36 -11.31
N GLN A 127 8.77 9.58 -11.23
CA GLN A 127 9.58 10.80 -11.26
C GLN A 127 10.58 10.84 -10.10
N GLU A 128 10.17 10.45 -8.89
CA GLU A 128 11.07 10.39 -7.73
C GLU A 128 12.21 9.38 -7.94
N LEU A 129 11.90 8.18 -8.44
CA LEU A 129 12.88 7.11 -8.68
C LEU A 129 13.85 7.46 -9.82
N ASP A 130 13.35 8.04 -10.92
CA ASP A 130 14.19 8.50 -12.04
C ASP A 130 15.19 9.58 -11.59
N ASN A 131 14.77 10.48 -10.70
CA ASN A 131 15.64 11.52 -10.13
C ASN A 131 16.75 10.93 -9.25
N ILE A 132 16.45 9.88 -8.47
CA ILE A 132 17.45 9.21 -7.63
C ILE A 132 18.52 8.54 -8.52
N LEU A 133 18.10 7.83 -9.58
CA LEU A 133 19.01 7.15 -10.51
C LEU A 133 19.88 8.13 -11.31
N SER A 134 19.39 9.35 -11.54
CA SER A 134 20.15 10.39 -12.26
C SER A 134 21.21 11.09 -11.39
N GLN A 135 21.21 10.89 -10.07
CA GLN A 135 22.14 11.53 -9.13
C GLN A 135 23.19 10.58 -8.53
N GLY A 136 23.14 9.28 -8.84
CA GLY A 136 24.12 8.27 -8.42
C GLY A 136 25.15 7.97 -9.50
#